data_AF-A0A9D8BE86-F1
#
_entry.id   AF-A0A9D8BE86-F1
#
_cell.length_a   1.000
_cell.length_b   1.000
_cell.length_c   1.000
_cell.angle_alpha   90.00
_cell.angle_beta   90.00
_cell.angle_gamma   90.00
#
_symmetry.space_group_name_H-M   'P 1'
#
loop_
_entity.id
_entity.type
_entity.pdbx_description
1 polymer ?
#
loop_
_entity_poly.entity_id
_entity_poly.type
_entity_poly.pdbx_seq_one_letter_code
_entity_poly.pdbx_strand_id
1 'polypeptide(L)'
;MKKILLLLVLAPYWAFSQYQIGHTTLTFNDPTRNGGFGSGGGPGRQIQTEVYYPTYTAGENTPVATFPDFPVIVFGHGFAMGWDAYQNLWEHLVPQGYIMAFVRTEGSLIPAPSHGDFGQDLALVSTKMLALDAAVGSLFNGKVKQKSVIMGHSMGGGATMLAAANNANIAGIVGLAPAETNPSAIGVCANISVPALIFSGSSDGVTPPAEHHLPIYQGITSSCKSFVSITGGAHCYFANSNFNCDFGESTSSQGISITRAQQQQKTYAILDPWLQYVLGEDCFALNAFQSSLNTTTGTVNQTTCAASGMNATIYFDNMYTLWTTTPGIAYQWYVNGQIMQGETNDTLVIPVDFGGDFAVSVLAANGCDTSSFITIQGNISNLTMDYHWFYDKNL
;
A
#
# COMPACT_ATOMS: atom_id res chain seq x y z
N MET A 1 44.33 -27.61 -23.60
CA MET A 1 42.86 -27.51 -23.46
C MET A 1 42.56 -27.13 -22.01
N LYS A 2 42.29 -25.84 -21.74
CA LYS A 2 41.96 -25.35 -20.39
C LYS A 2 40.49 -25.65 -20.12
N LYS A 3 40.20 -26.52 -19.14
CA LYS A 3 38.84 -26.77 -18.66
C LYS A 3 38.45 -25.60 -17.76
N ILE A 4 37.54 -24.75 -18.25
CA ILE A 4 36.88 -23.72 -17.46
C ILE A 4 35.80 -24.42 -16.64
N LEU A 5 35.97 -24.46 -15.32
CA LEU A 5 34.97 -24.94 -14.38
C LEU A 5 33.95 -23.81 -14.18
N LEU A 6 32.76 -23.96 -14.75
CA LEU A 6 31.65 -23.03 -14.57
C LEU A 6 31.04 -23.31 -13.18
N LEU A 7 31.32 -22.46 -12.19
CA LEU A 7 30.61 -22.47 -10.92
C LEU A 7 29.19 -21.89 -11.16
N LEU A 8 28.20 -22.78 -11.25
CA LEU A 8 26.79 -22.41 -11.14
C LEU A 8 26.50 -22.09 -9.67
N VAL A 9 26.47 -20.79 -9.35
CA VAL A 9 25.92 -20.30 -8.09
C VAL A 9 24.40 -20.41 -8.18
N LEU A 10 23.84 -21.50 -7.66
CA LEU A 10 22.41 -21.62 -7.39
C LEU A 10 22.09 -20.77 -6.16
N ALA A 11 21.72 -19.52 -6.37
CA ALA A 11 21.07 -18.73 -5.33
C ALA A 11 19.66 -19.32 -5.10
N PRO A 12 19.25 -19.61 -3.86
CA PRO A 12 17.88 -20.01 -3.58
C PRO A 12 16.98 -18.78 -3.76
N TYR A 13 16.38 -18.65 -4.94
CA TYR A 13 15.23 -17.80 -5.14
C TYR A 13 14.06 -18.44 -4.41
N TRP A 14 13.81 -18.01 -3.18
CA TRP A 14 12.54 -18.26 -2.52
C TRP A 14 11.49 -17.42 -3.24
N ALA A 15 10.85 -18.00 -4.25
CA ALA A 15 9.64 -17.46 -4.83
C ALA A 15 8.53 -17.63 -3.79
N PHE A 16 8.31 -16.62 -2.95
CA PHE A 16 7.01 -16.50 -2.31
C PHE A 16 5.97 -16.48 -3.42
N SER A 17 5.01 -17.42 -3.36
CA SER A 17 3.81 -17.30 -4.19
C SER A 17 3.16 -15.98 -3.79
N GLN A 18 3.28 -14.96 -4.63
CA GLN A 18 2.48 -13.76 -4.47
C GLN A 18 1.00 -14.15 -4.55
N TYR A 19 0.13 -13.41 -3.86
CA TYR A 19 -1.30 -13.65 -3.98
C TYR A 19 -1.72 -13.49 -5.45
N GLN A 20 -2.65 -14.35 -5.88
CA GLN A 20 -3.36 -14.10 -7.12
C GLN A 20 -4.40 -12.99 -6.89
N ILE A 21 -4.96 -12.49 -7.99
CA ILE A 21 -5.87 -11.35 -7.98
C ILE A 21 -7.30 -11.85 -8.13
N GLY A 22 -8.08 -11.66 -7.08
CA GLY A 22 -9.53 -11.80 -7.11
C GLY A 22 -10.16 -10.45 -7.46
N HIS A 23 -11.35 -10.49 -8.05
CA HIS A 23 -12.11 -9.30 -8.40
C HIS A 23 -13.59 -9.46 -8.05
N THR A 24 -14.21 -8.39 -7.56
CA THR A 24 -15.65 -8.30 -7.36
C THR A 24 -16.11 -6.85 -7.55
N THR A 25 -17.34 -6.67 -8.01
CA THR A 25 -18.00 -5.36 -8.02
C THR A 25 -18.93 -5.25 -6.81
N LEU A 26 -18.76 -4.21 -6.01
CA LEU A 26 -19.67 -3.87 -4.91
C LEU A 26 -20.39 -2.55 -5.21
N THR A 27 -21.60 -2.38 -4.71
CA THR A 27 -22.26 -1.05 -4.70
C THR A 27 -22.57 -0.68 -3.26
N PHE A 28 -21.88 0.34 -2.77
CA PHE A 28 -22.17 0.95 -1.48
C PHE A 28 -23.24 2.02 -1.65
N ASN A 29 -23.99 2.31 -0.58
CA ASN A 29 -24.94 3.41 -0.56
C ASN A 29 -24.59 4.48 0.48
N ASP A 30 -24.90 5.73 0.18
CA ASP A 30 -24.96 6.82 1.15
C ASP A 30 -26.41 7.29 1.28
N PRO A 31 -27.13 6.90 2.35
CA PRO A 31 -28.52 7.29 2.56
C PRO A 31 -28.76 8.80 2.69
N THR A 32 -27.72 9.59 2.95
CA THR A 32 -27.84 11.03 3.22
C THR A 32 -27.73 11.89 1.96
N ARG A 33 -27.27 11.30 0.86
CA ARG A 33 -27.08 11.97 -0.44
C ARG A 33 -27.89 11.29 -1.53
N ASN A 34 -28.04 11.97 -2.66
CA ASN A 34 -28.71 11.45 -3.85
C ASN A 34 -27.71 11.30 -5.01
N GLY A 35 -28.11 10.58 -6.06
CA GLY A 35 -27.33 10.42 -7.30
C GLY A 35 -26.30 9.30 -7.23
N GLY A 36 -25.13 9.54 -7.81
CA GLY A 36 -24.06 8.54 -7.91
C GLY A 36 -24.23 7.59 -9.09
N PHE A 37 -23.53 6.46 -9.03
CA PHE A 37 -23.44 5.49 -10.11
C PHE A 37 -23.44 4.07 -9.53
N GLY A 38 -24.17 3.16 -10.17
CA GLY A 38 -24.39 1.80 -9.68
C GLY A 38 -25.83 1.52 -9.30
N SER A 39 -26.07 0.31 -8.80
CA SER A 39 -27.38 -0.11 -8.31
C SER A 39 -27.24 -1.24 -7.29
N GLY A 40 -28.27 -1.46 -6.46
CA GLY A 40 -28.32 -2.57 -5.51
C GLY A 40 -27.68 -2.30 -4.14
N GLY A 41 -27.16 -1.08 -3.90
CA GLY A 41 -26.57 -0.72 -2.60
C GLY A 41 -27.58 -0.34 -1.51
N GLY A 42 -28.85 -0.13 -1.87
CA GLY A 42 -29.90 0.35 -0.96
C GLY A 42 -30.28 1.82 -1.20
N PRO A 43 -31.04 2.47 -0.30
CA PRO A 43 -31.47 3.86 -0.48
C PRO A 43 -30.31 4.87 -0.50
N GLY A 44 -30.49 5.97 -1.24
CA GLY A 44 -29.55 7.08 -1.33
C GLY A 44 -28.59 7.00 -2.51
N ARG A 45 -27.48 7.74 -2.42
CA ARG A 45 -26.45 7.82 -3.46
C ARG A 45 -25.79 6.47 -3.65
N GLN A 46 -25.75 5.98 -4.89
CA GLN A 46 -25.11 4.70 -5.24
C GLN A 46 -23.64 4.91 -5.56
N ILE A 47 -22.78 4.04 -5.03
CA ILE A 47 -21.32 4.15 -5.18
C ILE A 47 -20.78 2.78 -5.58
N GLN A 48 -20.89 2.47 -6.88
CA GLN A 48 -20.28 1.28 -7.43
C GLN A 48 -18.75 1.37 -7.33
N THR A 49 -18.15 0.27 -6.92
CA THR A 49 -16.73 0.14 -6.61
C THR A 49 -16.24 -1.19 -7.13
N GLU A 50 -15.15 -1.16 -7.90
CA GLU A 50 -14.45 -2.39 -8.32
C GLU A 50 -13.39 -2.72 -7.29
N VAL A 51 -13.48 -3.93 -6.74
CA VAL A 51 -12.63 -4.36 -5.62
C VAL A 51 -11.75 -5.49 -6.11
N TYR A 52 -10.44 -5.26 -6.12
CA TYR A 52 -9.43 -6.27 -6.38
C TYR A 52 -8.77 -6.66 -5.07
N TYR A 53 -8.58 -7.95 -4.83
CA TYR A 53 -8.18 -8.45 -3.53
C TYR A 53 -7.29 -9.71 -3.60
N PRO A 54 -6.48 -9.96 -2.55
CA PRO A 54 -5.63 -11.14 -2.49
C PRO A 54 -6.45 -12.42 -2.44
N THR A 55 -6.12 -13.38 -3.31
CA THR A 55 -6.73 -14.72 -3.34
C THR A 55 -5.69 -15.78 -3.69
N TYR A 56 -5.98 -17.04 -3.41
CA TYR A 56 -5.15 -18.17 -3.86
C TYR A 56 -5.50 -18.65 -5.27
N THR A 57 -6.59 -18.15 -5.85
CA THR A 57 -7.01 -18.49 -7.23
C THR A 57 -7.62 -17.27 -7.90
N ALA A 58 -7.01 -16.82 -9.00
CA ALA A 58 -7.45 -15.65 -9.74
C ALA A 58 -8.88 -15.83 -10.28
N GLY A 59 -9.67 -14.76 -10.30
CA GLY A 59 -10.98 -14.75 -10.93
C GLY A 59 -12.01 -13.88 -10.22
N GLU A 60 -13.22 -13.92 -10.77
CA GLU A 60 -14.38 -13.20 -10.25
C GLU A 60 -14.96 -13.89 -9.02
N ASN A 61 -15.21 -13.14 -7.94
CA ASN A 61 -15.84 -13.59 -6.71
C ASN A 61 -15.15 -14.83 -6.09
N THR A 62 -13.86 -15.04 -6.35
CA THR A 62 -13.09 -16.10 -5.70
C THR A 62 -12.91 -15.78 -4.22
N PRO A 63 -12.79 -16.78 -3.33
CA PRO A 63 -12.58 -16.53 -1.91
C PRO A 63 -11.36 -15.62 -1.66
N VAL A 64 -11.52 -14.60 -0.81
CA VAL A 64 -10.38 -13.81 -0.31
C VAL A 64 -9.44 -14.74 0.44
N ALA A 65 -8.13 -14.55 0.27
CA ALA A 65 -7.13 -15.32 1.00
C ALA A 65 -7.36 -15.24 2.52
N THR A 66 -7.11 -16.32 3.24
CA THR A 66 -7.60 -16.43 4.62
C THR A 66 -6.69 -15.79 5.67
N PHE A 67 -5.44 -15.50 5.30
CA PHE A 67 -4.42 -14.94 6.19
C PHE A 67 -3.30 -14.28 5.37
N PRO A 68 -2.72 -13.16 5.85
CA PRO A 68 -3.16 -12.36 7.00
C PRO A 68 -4.45 -11.59 6.68
N ASP A 69 -4.89 -10.74 7.61
CA ASP A 69 -5.91 -9.73 7.28
C ASP A 69 -5.29 -8.62 6.41
N PHE A 70 -6.03 -8.17 5.41
CA PHE A 70 -5.50 -7.27 4.39
C PHE A 70 -5.97 -5.82 4.58
N PRO A 71 -5.06 -4.84 4.58
CA PRO A 71 -5.44 -3.44 4.60
C PRO A 71 -6.08 -2.99 3.28
N VAL A 72 -6.83 -1.89 3.33
CA VAL A 72 -7.60 -1.37 2.20
C VAL A 72 -6.94 -0.11 1.62
N ILE A 73 -6.91 0.00 0.30
CA ILE A 73 -6.58 1.22 -0.43
C ILE A 73 -7.80 1.59 -1.26
N VAL A 74 -8.41 2.73 -0.95
CA VAL A 74 -9.53 3.27 -1.74
C VAL A 74 -8.98 4.24 -2.77
N PHE A 75 -9.35 4.07 -4.03
CA PHE A 75 -8.75 4.78 -5.15
C PHE A 75 -9.75 5.67 -5.91
N GLY A 76 -9.38 6.94 -6.09
CA GLY A 76 -10.08 7.91 -6.94
C GLY A 76 -9.40 8.10 -8.31
N HIS A 77 -10.13 7.88 -9.39
CA HIS A 77 -9.64 8.05 -10.76
C HIS A 77 -9.49 9.53 -11.18
N GLY A 78 -8.76 9.75 -12.28
CA GLY A 78 -8.63 11.05 -12.95
C GLY A 78 -9.87 11.42 -13.77
N PHE A 79 -9.96 12.69 -14.17
CA PHE A 79 -11.07 13.18 -14.98
C PHE A 79 -11.16 12.40 -16.30
N ALA A 80 -12.37 11.93 -16.64
CA ALA A 80 -12.65 11.15 -17.85
C ALA A 80 -11.85 9.84 -17.99
N MET A 81 -11.34 9.29 -16.87
CA MET A 81 -10.65 8.01 -16.83
C MET A 81 -11.52 6.95 -16.15
N GLY A 82 -11.53 5.74 -16.70
CA GLY A 82 -12.11 4.57 -16.03
C GLY A 82 -11.16 4.01 -14.98
N TRP A 83 -11.70 3.17 -14.08
CA TRP A 83 -10.89 2.43 -13.12
C TRP A 83 -9.90 1.49 -13.82
N ASP A 84 -10.28 0.96 -14.99
CA ASP A 84 -9.50 0.01 -15.79
C ASP A 84 -8.16 0.58 -16.29
N ALA A 85 -8.06 1.90 -16.42
CA ALA A 85 -6.80 2.59 -16.73
C ALA A 85 -5.71 2.37 -15.66
N TYR A 86 -6.09 1.97 -14.44
CA TYR A 86 -5.19 1.79 -13.30
C TYR A 86 -4.75 0.34 -13.08
N GLN A 87 -4.78 -0.50 -14.13
CA GLN A 87 -4.37 -1.91 -14.06
C GLN A 87 -2.98 -2.11 -13.46
N ASN A 88 -2.06 -1.21 -13.78
CA ASN A 88 -0.74 -1.19 -13.19
C ASN A 88 -0.74 -1.16 -11.66
N LEU A 89 -1.74 -0.53 -11.02
CA LEU A 89 -1.80 -0.40 -9.56
C LEU A 89 -2.28 -1.69 -8.91
N TRP A 90 -3.41 -2.28 -9.34
CA TRP A 90 -3.90 -3.50 -8.69
C TRP A 90 -3.04 -4.72 -9.04
N GLU A 91 -2.45 -4.78 -10.24
CA GLU A 91 -1.49 -5.85 -10.57
C GLU A 91 -0.20 -5.75 -9.77
N HIS A 92 0.16 -4.56 -9.30
CA HIS A 92 1.34 -4.37 -8.45
C HIS A 92 1.03 -4.59 -6.97
N LEU A 93 -0.06 -4.04 -6.46
CA LEU A 93 -0.35 -3.97 -5.01
C LEU A 93 -1.14 -5.19 -4.51
N VAL A 94 -2.08 -5.74 -5.27
CA VAL A 94 -2.88 -6.88 -4.77
C VAL A 94 -2.03 -8.11 -4.50
N PRO A 95 -1.06 -8.49 -5.36
CA PRO A 95 -0.17 -9.62 -5.07
C PRO A 95 0.70 -9.43 -3.82
N GLN A 96 0.86 -8.18 -3.35
CA GLN A 96 1.59 -7.83 -2.11
C GLN A 96 0.70 -7.86 -0.85
N GLY A 97 -0.59 -8.16 -0.97
CA GLY A 97 -1.50 -8.25 0.17
C GLY A 97 -2.30 -6.98 0.47
N TYR A 98 -2.62 -6.18 -0.55
CA TYR A 98 -3.53 -5.03 -0.40
C TYR A 98 -4.87 -5.29 -1.07
N ILE A 99 -5.97 -4.86 -0.43
CA ILE A 99 -7.27 -4.77 -1.09
C ILE A 99 -7.36 -3.40 -1.76
N MET A 100 -7.61 -3.36 -3.07
CA MET A 100 -7.76 -2.13 -3.86
C MET A 100 -9.23 -1.92 -4.21
N ALA A 101 -9.83 -0.82 -3.76
CA ALA A 101 -11.23 -0.47 -3.99
C ALA A 101 -11.34 0.79 -4.87
N PHE A 102 -11.65 0.64 -6.15
CA PHE A 102 -11.73 1.72 -7.14
C PHE A 102 -13.14 2.27 -7.22
N VAL A 103 -13.34 3.50 -6.77
CA VAL A 103 -14.65 4.17 -6.78
C VAL A 103 -14.96 4.66 -8.20
N ARG A 104 -16.17 4.35 -8.70
CA ARG A 104 -16.58 4.64 -10.10
C ARG A 104 -17.48 5.85 -10.27
N THR A 105 -17.93 6.47 -9.19
CA THR A 105 -18.76 7.68 -9.26
C THR A 105 -17.97 8.83 -9.86
N GLU A 106 -18.67 9.85 -10.36
CA GLU A 106 -18.02 11.07 -10.87
C GLU A 106 -17.07 10.83 -12.07
N GLY A 107 -17.23 9.71 -12.79
CA GLY A 107 -16.49 9.38 -14.03
C GLY A 107 -17.09 9.93 -15.33
N SER A 108 -18.21 10.65 -15.26
CA SER A 108 -18.89 11.18 -16.45
C SER A 108 -18.26 12.49 -16.94
N LEU A 109 -18.29 12.73 -18.26
CA LEU A 109 -17.96 14.04 -18.83
C LEU A 109 -19.10 15.05 -18.66
N ILE A 110 -20.35 14.57 -18.80
CA ILE A 110 -21.57 15.35 -18.70
C ILE A 110 -22.62 14.53 -17.92
N PRO A 111 -23.17 15.03 -16.80
CA PRO A 111 -22.75 16.26 -16.11
C PRO A 111 -21.29 16.20 -15.67
N ALA A 112 -20.67 17.37 -15.48
CA ALA A 112 -19.29 17.44 -14.99
C ALA A 112 -19.20 16.81 -13.58
N PRO A 113 -18.08 16.17 -13.24
CA PRO A 113 -17.84 15.58 -11.94
C PRO A 113 -17.97 16.59 -10.79
N SER A 114 -18.64 16.16 -9.72
CA SER A 114 -18.66 16.84 -8.43
C SER A 114 -17.49 16.35 -7.58
N HIS A 115 -16.40 17.13 -7.49
CA HIS A 115 -15.24 16.75 -6.68
C HIS A 115 -15.59 16.57 -5.20
N GLY A 116 -16.52 17.38 -4.69
CA GLY A 116 -17.00 17.30 -3.31
C GLY A 116 -17.72 15.98 -3.05
N ASP A 117 -18.61 15.56 -3.96
CA ASP A 117 -19.26 14.25 -3.83
C ASP A 117 -18.28 13.11 -3.99
N PHE A 118 -17.28 13.24 -4.88
CA PHE A 118 -16.27 12.21 -5.06
C PHE A 118 -15.43 12.02 -3.81
N GLY A 119 -15.00 13.11 -3.16
CA GLY A 119 -14.27 13.04 -1.89
C GLY A 119 -15.08 12.37 -0.79
N GLN A 120 -16.37 12.68 -0.68
CA GLN A 120 -17.26 12.03 0.29
C GLN A 120 -17.49 10.55 -0.04
N ASP A 121 -17.54 10.18 -1.32
CA ASP A 121 -17.63 8.77 -1.74
C ASP A 121 -16.39 7.99 -1.37
N LEU A 122 -15.19 8.54 -1.60
CA LEU A 122 -13.92 7.90 -1.21
C LEU A 122 -13.86 7.66 0.31
N ALA A 123 -14.24 8.66 1.11
CA ALA A 123 -14.28 8.53 2.57
C ALA A 123 -15.30 7.47 3.05
N LEU A 124 -16.47 7.43 2.43
CA LEU A 124 -17.53 6.48 2.77
C LEU A 124 -17.17 5.05 2.36
N VAL A 125 -16.62 4.86 1.16
CA VAL A 125 -16.14 3.55 0.69
C VAL A 125 -15.03 3.03 1.59
N SER A 126 -14.12 3.90 2.04
CA SER A 126 -13.09 3.53 3.02
C SER A 126 -13.72 2.96 4.29
N THR A 127 -14.67 3.68 4.88
CA THR A 127 -15.39 3.25 6.08
C THR A 127 -16.15 1.93 5.85
N LYS A 128 -16.85 1.81 4.72
CA LYS A 128 -17.68 0.63 4.44
C LYS A 128 -16.88 -0.61 4.08
N MET A 129 -15.74 -0.46 3.40
CA MET A 129 -14.82 -1.58 3.14
C MET A 129 -14.30 -2.17 4.45
N LEU A 130 -13.90 -1.34 5.42
CA LEU A 130 -13.47 -1.82 6.74
C LEU A 130 -14.61 -2.52 7.50
N ALA A 131 -15.85 -2.01 7.38
CA ALA A 131 -17.02 -2.62 8.01
C ALA A 131 -17.41 -3.99 7.42
N LEU A 132 -16.98 -4.32 6.20
CA LEU A 132 -17.20 -5.64 5.61
C LEU A 132 -16.49 -6.77 6.37
N ASP A 133 -15.51 -6.43 7.19
CA ASP A 133 -14.83 -7.39 8.08
C ASP A 133 -15.79 -8.05 9.06
N ALA A 134 -16.75 -7.31 9.60
CA ALA A 134 -17.73 -7.81 10.57
C ALA A 134 -19.06 -8.24 9.92
N ALA A 135 -19.21 -8.06 8.61
CA ALA A 135 -20.47 -8.31 7.91
C ALA A 135 -20.63 -9.81 7.60
N VAL A 136 -21.53 -10.48 8.32
CA VAL A 136 -21.85 -11.90 8.08
C VAL A 136 -22.29 -12.12 6.63
N GLY A 137 -21.66 -13.08 5.95
CA GLY A 137 -21.93 -13.39 4.55
C GLY A 137 -21.20 -12.50 3.54
N SER A 138 -20.46 -11.48 3.99
CA SER A 138 -19.49 -10.77 3.15
C SER A 138 -18.34 -11.68 2.76
N LEU A 139 -17.87 -11.55 1.52
CA LEU A 139 -16.64 -12.16 1.04
C LEU A 139 -15.40 -11.80 1.90
N PHE A 140 -15.46 -10.64 2.54
CA PHE A 140 -14.38 -10.02 3.30
C PHE A 140 -14.48 -10.24 4.82
N ASN A 141 -15.43 -11.06 5.29
CA ASN A 141 -15.69 -11.26 6.71
C ASN A 141 -14.48 -11.92 7.43
N GLY A 142 -13.87 -11.21 8.39
CA GLY A 142 -12.68 -11.64 9.13
C GLY A 142 -11.42 -11.73 8.28
N LYS A 143 -11.27 -10.82 7.32
CA LYS A 143 -10.18 -10.79 6.31
C LYS A 143 -9.64 -9.40 6.07
N VAL A 144 -10.21 -8.36 6.70
CA VAL A 144 -9.86 -6.96 6.44
C VAL A 144 -9.18 -6.37 7.65
N LYS A 145 -7.92 -5.98 7.49
CA LYS A 145 -7.19 -5.22 8.51
C LYS A 145 -7.90 -3.88 8.65
N GLN A 146 -8.17 -3.45 9.89
CA GLN A 146 -8.86 -2.20 10.22
C GLN A 146 -7.99 -0.96 9.98
N LYS A 147 -7.45 -0.83 8.77
CA LYS A 147 -6.59 0.25 8.29
C LYS A 147 -6.84 0.48 6.80
N SER A 148 -6.99 1.75 6.45
CA SER A 148 -7.26 2.17 5.09
C SER A 148 -6.41 3.37 4.68
N VAL A 149 -5.92 3.39 3.45
CA VAL A 149 -5.36 4.58 2.79
C VAL A 149 -6.33 5.04 1.70
N ILE A 150 -6.47 6.36 1.53
CA ILE A 150 -7.15 6.92 0.36
C ILE A 150 -6.08 7.42 -0.62
N MET A 151 -6.13 6.93 -1.85
CA MET A 151 -5.21 7.26 -2.92
C MET A 151 -5.99 7.83 -4.10
N GLY A 152 -5.39 8.73 -4.88
CA GLY A 152 -6.04 9.16 -6.10
C GLY A 152 -5.12 9.85 -7.09
N HIS A 153 -5.55 9.85 -8.35
CA HIS A 153 -4.84 10.47 -9.46
C HIS A 153 -5.55 11.72 -9.97
N SER A 154 -4.83 12.80 -10.26
CA SER A 154 -5.40 14.00 -10.91
C SER A 154 -6.60 14.53 -10.11
N MET A 155 -7.78 14.62 -10.75
CA MET A 155 -9.07 14.88 -10.11
C MET A 155 -9.29 14.06 -8.82
N GLY A 156 -9.08 12.75 -8.86
CA GLY A 156 -9.21 11.85 -7.72
C GLY A 156 -8.16 12.09 -6.64
N GLY A 157 -6.97 12.60 -7.02
CA GLY A 157 -5.95 13.05 -6.07
C GLY A 157 -6.38 14.30 -5.31
N GLY A 158 -7.07 15.24 -5.98
CA GLY A 158 -7.71 16.38 -5.31
C GLY A 158 -8.86 15.96 -4.41
N ALA A 159 -9.73 15.06 -4.89
CA ALA A 159 -10.83 14.49 -4.11
C ALA A 159 -10.34 13.69 -2.89
N THR A 160 -9.15 13.09 -2.97
CA THR A 160 -8.48 12.45 -1.82
C THR A 160 -8.20 13.45 -0.69
N MET A 161 -7.83 14.71 -1.02
CA MET A 161 -7.65 15.76 -0.01
C MET A 161 -8.98 16.14 0.65
N LEU A 162 -10.06 16.24 -0.16
CA LEU A 162 -11.41 16.49 0.33
C LEU A 162 -11.91 15.36 1.24
N ALA A 163 -11.60 14.10 0.92
CA ALA A 163 -11.94 12.92 1.70
C ALA A 163 -11.21 12.83 3.05
N ALA A 164 -9.97 13.36 3.10
CA ALA A 164 -9.09 13.30 4.26
C ALA A 164 -9.26 14.49 5.23
N ALA A 165 -9.83 15.60 4.75
CA ALA A 165 -10.06 16.78 5.57
C ALA A 165 -10.94 16.45 6.79
N ASN A 166 -10.42 16.66 7.99
CA ASN A 166 -11.06 16.30 9.26
C ASN A 166 -11.35 14.79 9.45
N ASN A 167 -10.63 13.92 8.73
CA ASN A 167 -10.79 12.47 8.83
C ASN A 167 -9.52 11.81 9.38
N ALA A 168 -9.51 11.56 10.69
CA ALA A 168 -8.41 10.89 11.37
C ALA A 168 -8.55 9.35 11.40
N ASN A 169 -9.62 8.79 10.82
CA ASN A 169 -9.89 7.34 10.85
C ASN A 169 -9.17 6.56 9.75
N ILE A 170 -8.53 7.26 8.80
CA ILE A 170 -7.70 6.65 7.75
C ILE A 170 -6.24 6.65 8.19
N ALA A 171 -5.48 5.65 7.72
CA ALA A 171 -4.07 5.51 8.06
C ALA A 171 -3.18 6.52 7.31
N GLY A 172 -3.61 6.99 6.14
CA GLY A 172 -2.88 8.00 5.37
C GLY A 172 -3.51 8.29 4.02
N ILE A 173 -2.87 9.18 3.26
CA ILE A 173 -3.26 9.53 1.90
C ILE A 173 -2.11 9.52 0.90
N VAL A 174 -2.44 9.23 -0.36
CA VAL A 174 -1.51 9.33 -1.49
C VAL A 174 -2.12 10.13 -2.63
N GLY A 175 -1.43 11.19 -3.05
CA GLY A 175 -1.80 11.98 -4.24
C GLY A 175 -0.86 11.67 -5.41
N LEU A 176 -1.39 11.17 -6.52
CA LEU A 176 -0.65 10.94 -7.77
C LEU A 176 -0.97 12.08 -8.73
N ALA A 177 -0.06 13.04 -8.90
CA ALA A 177 -0.32 14.28 -9.63
C ALA A 177 -1.67 14.93 -9.24
N PRO A 178 -1.91 15.23 -7.96
CA PRO A 178 -3.24 15.63 -7.48
C PRO A 178 -3.66 17.01 -8.01
N ALA A 179 -4.87 17.13 -8.54
CA ALA A 179 -5.41 18.42 -8.98
C ALA A 179 -5.93 19.25 -7.79
N GLU A 180 -5.69 20.56 -7.79
CA GLU A 180 -6.64 21.53 -7.26
C GLU A 180 -8.06 21.30 -7.84
N THR A 181 -9.09 21.47 -7.00
CA THR A 181 -10.47 21.08 -7.33
C THR A 181 -11.48 22.17 -6.95
N ASN A 182 -12.76 21.88 -7.15
CA ASN A 182 -13.87 22.69 -6.64
C ASN A 182 -14.90 21.76 -5.97
N PRO A 183 -15.09 21.81 -4.64
CA PRO A 183 -14.46 22.71 -3.66
C PRO A 183 -12.94 22.53 -3.55
N SER A 184 -12.24 23.52 -2.99
CA SER A 184 -10.78 23.59 -3.10
C SER A 184 -10.03 22.49 -2.35
N ALA A 185 -9.13 21.78 -3.03
CA ALA A 185 -8.27 20.77 -2.41
C ALA A 185 -7.18 21.41 -1.54
N ILE A 186 -6.47 22.42 -2.06
CA ILE A 186 -5.50 23.23 -1.31
C ILE A 186 -6.18 23.85 -0.09
N GLY A 187 -7.40 24.38 -0.27
CA GLY A 187 -8.16 25.04 0.80
C GLY A 187 -8.49 24.15 2.00
N VAL A 188 -8.56 22.83 1.83
CA VAL A 188 -8.85 21.90 2.93
C VAL A 188 -7.60 21.24 3.53
N CYS A 189 -6.42 21.40 2.90
CA CYS A 189 -5.20 20.71 3.31
C CYS A 189 -4.78 21.00 4.76
N ALA A 190 -5.10 22.19 5.28
CA ALA A 190 -4.82 22.55 6.68
C ALA A 190 -5.50 21.63 7.72
N ASN A 191 -6.56 20.92 7.31
CA ASN A 191 -7.34 20.00 8.13
C ASN A 191 -6.92 18.53 7.95
N ILE A 192 -5.79 18.26 7.30
CA ILE A 192 -5.28 16.91 7.04
C ILE A 192 -4.08 16.64 7.96
N SER A 193 -4.29 15.79 8.95
CA SER A 193 -3.27 15.41 9.96
C SER A 193 -2.69 14.01 9.77
N VAL A 194 -3.30 13.16 8.94
CA VAL A 194 -2.83 11.79 8.68
C VAL A 194 -1.55 11.78 7.82
N PRO A 195 -0.71 10.74 7.88
CA PRO A 195 0.43 10.59 6.98
C PRO A 195 0.08 10.83 5.51
N ALA A 196 0.93 11.56 4.77
CA ALA A 196 0.66 11.94 3.39
C ALA A 196 1.86 11.77 2.45
N LEU A 197 1.63 11.22 1.27
CA LEU A 197 2.65 11.09 0.22
C LEU A 197 2.13 11.67 -1.10
N ILE A 198 2.79 12.70 -1.62
CA ILE A 198 2.42 13.39 -2.85
C ILE A 198 3.47 13.11 -3.92
N PHE A 199 3.07 12.45 -5.01
CA PHE A 199 3.88 12.25 -6.19
C PHE A 199 3.55 13.30 -7.26
N SER A 200 4.59 13.79 -7.93
CA SER A 200 4.51 14.78 -8.99
C SER A 200 5.36 14.34 -10.18
N GLY A 201 4.81 14.40 -11.39
CA GLY A 201 5.63 14.45 -12.60
C GLY A 201 6.21 15.86 -12.76
N SER A 202 7.53 16.02 -12.92
CA SER A 202 8.10 17.37 -13.05
C SER A 202 7.74 18.07 -14.37
N SER A 203 7.32 17.30 -15.36
CA SER A 203 6.93 17.74 -16.71
C SER A 203 5.41 17.66 -16.91
N ASP A 204 4.66 17.52 -15.82
CA ASP A 204 3.20 17.56 -15.81
C ASP A 204 2.71 18.96 -16.18
N GLY A 205 2.04 19.07 -17.33
CA GLY A 205 1.35 20.28 -17.77
C GLY A 205 -0.18 20.21 -17.65
N VAL A 206 -0.75 19.08 -17.22
CA VAL A 206 -2.20 18.93 -17.02
C VAL A 206 -2.60 19.50 -15.66
N THR A 207 -1.84 19.16 -14.62
CA THR A 207 -1.93 19.75 -13.28
C THR A 207 -0.54 20.28 -12.90
N PRO A 208 -0.13 21.46 -13.41
CA PRO A 208 1.22 21.96 -13.22
C PRO A 208 1.68 21.90 -11.74
N PRO A 209 2.87 21.34 -11.43
CA PRO A 209 3.30 21.12 -10.05
C PRO A 209 3.29 22.37 -9.17
N ALA A 210 3.62 23.53 -9.73
CA ALA A 210 3.64 24.81 -9.02
C ALA A 210 2.23 25.32 -8.64
N GLU A 211 1.20 24.87 -9.35
CA GLU A 211 -0.18 25.33 -9.19
C GLU A 211 -1.01 24.33 -8.38
N HIS A 212 -0.73 23.03 -8.50
CA HIS A 212 -1.53 21.98 -7.86
C HIS A 212 -0.71 21.21 -6.80
N HIS A 213 0.34 20.48 -7.21
CA HIS A 213 0.96 19.47 -6.33
C HIS A 213 1.70 20.08 -5.13
N LEU A 214 2.52 21.10 -5.38
CA LEU A 214 3.35 21.72 -4.35
C LEU A 214 2.50 22.51 -3.33
N PRO A 215 1.52 23.34 -3.74
CA PRO A 215 0.59 23.96 -2.79
C PRO A 215 -0.20 22.95 -1.95
N ILE A 216 -0.66 21.84 -2.54
CA ILE A 216 -1.33 20.75 -1.79
C ILE A 216 -0.38 20.19 -0.72
N TYR A 217 0.83 19.78 -1.11
CA TYR A 217 1.81 19.27 -0.14
C TYR A 217 2.14 20.27 0.97
N GLN A 218 2.34 21.55 0.61
CA GLN A 218 2.67 22.59 1.58
C GLN A 218 1.53 22.84 2.57
N GLY A 219 0.28 22.81 2.10
CA GLY A 219 -0.91 23.04 2.93
C GLY A 219 -1.20 21.92 3.94
N ILE A 220 -0.76 20.68 3.70
CA ILE A 220 -1.01 19.55 4.61
C ILE A 220 -0.31 19.76 5.95
N THR A 221 -1.00 19.60 7.08
CA THR A 221 -0.48 19.85 8.44
C THR A 221 0.03 18.59 9.15
N SER A 222 -0.05 17.43 8.51
CA SER A 222 0.56 16.18 8.98
C SER A 222 2.03 16.32 9.37
N SER A 223 2.40 15.71 10.50
CA SER A 223 3.80 15.64 10.94
C SER A 223 4.65 14.72 10.06
N CYS A 224 4.03 13.72 9.42
CA CYS A 224 4.68 12.82 8.47
C CYS A 224 4.09 13.05 7.07
N LYS A 225 4.66 14.01 6.33
CA LYS A 225 4.34 14.21 4.92
C LYS A 225 5.58 14.16 4.04
N SER A 226 5.41 13.70 2.81
CA SER A 226 6.49 13.67 1.82
C SER A 226 6.01 14.10 0.44
N PHE A 227 6.90 14.76 -0.30
CA PHE A 227 6.72 15.17 -1.68
C PHE A 227 7.80 14.51 -2.54
N VAL A 228 7.40 13.90 -3.65
CA VAL A 228 8.30 13.22 -4.59
C VAL A 228 8.09 13.79 -5.98
N SER A 229 9.07 14.55 -6.47
CA SER A 229 9.07 15.07 -7.84
C SER A 229 9.90 14.17 -8.75
N ILE A 230 9.25 13.44 -9.64
CA ILE A 230 9.88 12.54 -10.61
C ILE A 230 10.36 13.39 -11.80
N THR A 231 11.67 13.53 -11.94
CA THR A 231 12.30 14.34 -12.99
C THR A 231 12.00 13.76 -14.38
N GLY A 232 11.50 14.62 -15.27
CA GLY A 232 11.05 14.24 -16.61
C GLY A 232 9.73 13.46 -16.64
N GLY A 233 9.08 13.27 -15.48
CA GLY A 233 7.84 12.53 -15.34
C GLY A 233 6.62 13.32 -15.82
N ALA A 234 5.64 12.59 -16.33
CA ALA A 234 4.40 13.09 -16.92
C ALA A 234 3.22 13.02 -15.94
N HIS A 235 2.06 13.56 -16.33
CA HIS A 235 0.81 13.48 -15.60
C HIS A 235 0.24 12.05 -15.65
N CYS A 236 -0.01 11.55 -16.86
CA CYS A 236 -0.76 10.32 -17.13
C CYS A 236 0.04 9.04 -16.89
N TYR A 237 1.33 9.15 -16.58
CA TYR A 237 2.22 8.00 -16.46
C TYR A 237 2.07 7.28 -15.11
N PHE A 238 1.27 7.80 -14.19
CA PHE A 238 0.82 7.08 -12.99
C PHE A 238 -0.22 5.99 -13.29
N ALA A 239 -0.82 6.01 -14.49
CA ALA A 239 -1.77 5.03 -14.99
C ALA A 239 -1.24 4.37 -16.27
N ASN A 240 -1.92 3.32 -16.74
CA ASN A 240 -1.73 2.81 -18.09
C ASN A 240 -2.22 3.81 -19.14
N SER A 241 -1.80 3.61 -20.40
CA SER A 241 -2.20 4.48 -21.50
C SER A 241 -3.73 4.54 -21.58
N ASN A 242 -4.24 5.77 -21.65
CA ASN A 242 -5.65 6.06 -21.72
C ASN A 242 -5.83 7.25 -22.65
N PHE A 243 -6.68 7.10 -23.67
CA PHE A 243 -6.83 8.09 -24.72
C PHE A 243 -7.14 9.49 -24.19
N ASN A 244 -8.06 9.62 -23.23
CA ASN A 244 -8.48 10.92 -22.71
C ASN A 244 -7.35 11.62 -21.95
N CYS A 245 -6.61 10.88 -21.13
CA CYS A 245 -5.48 11.42 -20.39
C CYS A 245 -4.33 11.77 -21.34
N ASP A 246 -3.92 10.81 -22.19
CA ASP A 246 -2.77 10.98 -23.10
C ASP A 246 -3.02 12.10 -24.11
N PHE A 247 -4.26 12.27 -24.58
CA PHE A 247 -4.64 13.39 -25.45
C PHE A 247 -4.47 14.73 -24.74
N GLY A 248 -5.02 14.87 -23.53
CA GLY A 248 -4.85 16.09 -22.72
C GLY A 248 -3.37 16.42 -22.48
N GLU A 249 -2.60 15.42 -22.04
CA GLU A 249 -1.16 15.52 -21.77
C GLU A 249 -0.35 15.97 -23.00
N SER A 250 -0.65 15.43 -24.19
CA SER A 250 0.09 15.74 -25.42
C SER A 250 0.00 17.21 -25.85
N THR A 251 -0.99 17.95 -25.35
CA THR A 251 -1.20 19.36 -25.68
C THR A 251 -0.73 20.33 -24.59
N SER A 252 -0.57 19.84 -23.36
CA SER A 252 -0.28 20.67 -22.20
C SER A 252 1.13 20.45 -21.63
N SER A 253 1.66 19.23 -21.73
CA SER A 253 2.92 18.85 -21.10
C SER A 253 4.10 19.02 -22.04
N GLN A 254 5.23 19.49 -21.49
CA GLN A 254 6.48 19.68 -22.24
C GLN A 254 7.66 19.11 -21.46
N GLY A 255 8.64 18.54 -22.18
CA GLY A 255 9.88 18.04 -21.56
C GLY A 255 9.77 16.70 -20.85
N ILE A 256 8.69 15.93 -21.08
CA ILE A 256 8.61 14.52 -20.65
C ILE A 256 9.80 13.77 -21.26
N SER A 257 10.60 13.13 -20.41
CA SER A 257 11.88 12.52 -20.81
C SER A 257 12.12 11.13 -20.24
N ILE A 258 11.19 10.61 -19.44
CA ILE A 258 11.17 9.21 -19.01
C ILE A 258 9.95 8.51 -19.60
N THR A 259 10.01 7.18 -19.70
CA THR A 259 8.88 6.36 -20.12
C THR A 259 7.89 6.16 -18.96
N ARG A 260 6.65 5.80 -19.29
CA ARG A 260 5.62 5.39 -18.32
C ARG A 260 6.10 4.29 -17.38
N ALA A 261 6.72 3.24 -17.90
CA ALA A 261 7.26 2.15 -17.09
C ALA A 261 8.33 2.64 -16.09
N GLN A 262 9.21 3.54 -16.50
CA GLN A 262 10.22 4.13 -15.60
C GLN A 262 9.58 4.99 -14.51
N GLN A 263 8.54 5.76 -14.82
CA GLN A 263 7.81 6.54 -13.82
C GLN A 263 7.08 5.65 -12.82
N GLN A 264 6.38 4.62 -13.30
CA GLN A 264 5.69 3.64 -12.44
C GLN A 264 6.67 2.92 -11.52
N GLN A 265 7.81 2.44 -12.04
CA GLN A 265 8.87 1.83 -11.23
C GLN A 265 9.40 2.76 -10.13
N LYS A 266 9.64 4.04 -10.45
CA LYS A 266 10.05 5.05 -9.44
C LYS A 266 8.97 5.31 -8.40
N THR A 267 7.71 5.32 -8.84
CA THR A 267 6.55 5.49 -7.95
C THR A 267 6.50 4.33 -6.96
N TYR A 268 6.55 3.09 -7.44
CA TYR A 268 6.48 1.88 -6.61
C TYR A 268 7.66 1.71 -5.66
N ALA A 269 8.88 2.04 -6.13
CA ALA A 269 10.08 1.98 -5.29
C ALA A 269 9.96 2.81 -3.99
N ILE A 270 9.16 3.88 -4.02
CA ILE A 270 8.92 4.77 -2.87
C ILE A 270 7.57 4.46 -2.21
N LEU A 271 6.54 4.15 -2.99
CA LEU A 271 5.19 3.88 -2.50
C LEU A 271 5.11 2.60 -1.67
N ASP A 272 5.77 1.53 -2.10
CA ASP A 272 5.68 0.21 -1.45
C ASP A 272 6.14 0.26 0.03
N PRO A 273 7.35 0.75 0.36
CA PRO A 273 7.76 0.84 1.76
C PRO A 273 6.93 1.86 2.55
N TRP A 274 6.39 2.91 1.91
CA TRP A 274 5.49 3.85 2.59
C TRP A 274 4.16 3.19 2.98
N LEU A 275 3.56 2.40 2.08
CA LEU A 275 2.35 1.63 2.36
C LEU A 275 2.60 0.57 3.43
N GLN A 276 3.73 -0.14 3.37
CA GLN A 276 4.11 -1.11 4.40
C GLN A 276 4.27 -0.45 5.77
N TYR A 277 4.82 0.76 5.85
CA TYR A 277 4.87 1.51 7.10
C TYR A 277 3.47 1.90 7.59
N VAL A 278 2.69 2.60 6.75
CA VAL A 278 1.41 3.21 7.15
C VAL A 278 0.31 2.18 7.42
N LEU A 279 0.23 1.13 6.59
CA LEU A 279 -0.77 0.07 6.70
C LEU A 279 -0.26 -1.17 7.45
N GLY A 280 1.04 -1.43 7.41
CA GLY A 280 1.66 -2.58 8.08
C GLY A 280 2.03 -2.31 9.54
N GLU A 281 2.27 -1.05 9.95
CA GLU A 281 2.84 -0.67 11.26
C GLU A 281 4.30 -1.09 11.43
N ASP A 282 5.05 -1.08 10.33
CA ASP A 282 6.44 -1.53 10.29
C ASP A 282 7.45 -0.36 10.26
N CYS A 283 8.25 -0.25 11.31
CA CYS A 283 9.33 0.72 11.46
C CYS A 283 10.55 0.41 10.58
N PHE A 284 10.78 -0.86 10.21
CA PHE A 284 11.78 -1.16 9.18
C PHE A 284 11.33 -0.66 7.81
N ALA A 285 10.03 -0.73 7.50
CA ALA A 285 9.47 -0.13 6.29
C ALA A 285 9.60 1.40 6.28
N LEU A 286 9.52 2.09 7.42
CA LEU A 286 9.82 3.53 7.51
C LEU A 286 11.28 3.83 7.12
N ASN A 287 12.24 3.02 7.59
CA ASN A 287 13.64 3.16 7.18
C ASN A 287 13.82 2.87 5.68
N ALA A 288 13.16 1.83 5.17
CA ALA A 288 13.18 1.50 3.75
C ALA A 288 12.58 2.65 2.90
N PHE A 289 11.51 3.28 3.38
CA PHE A 289 10.90 4.44 2.74
C PHE A 289 11.87 5.62 2.70
N GLN A 290 12.51 5.95 3.82
CA GLN A 290 13.51 7.03 3.84
C GLN A 290 14.73 6.73 2.97
N SER A 291 15.18 5.47 2.95
CA SER A 291 16.22 5.04 2.03
C SER A 291 15.77 5.24 0.58
N SER A 292 14.54 4.82 0.24
CA SER A 292 13.99 4.95 -1.11
C SER A 292 13.92 6.41 -1.59
N LEU A 293 13.63 7.36 -0.69
CA LEU A 293 13.65 8.79 -1.00
C LEU A 293 15.06 9.29 -1.36
N ASN A 294 16.12 8.65 -0.87
CA ASN A 294 17.50 9.03 -1.16
C ASN A 294 18.10 8.23 -2.33
N THR A 295 17.67 6.99 -2.52
CA THR A 295 18.28 6.07 -3.50
C THR A 295 17.54 6.03 -4.84
N THR A 296 16.27 6.46 -4.91
CA THR A 296 15.51 6.46 -6.16
C THR A 296 16.00 7.58 -7.07
N THR A 297 16.90 7.23 -8.00
CA THR A 297 17.51 8.19 -8.94
C THR A 297 16.47 8.94 -9.77
N GLY A 298 16.77 10.19 -10.15
CA GLY A 298 15.86 11.01 -10.95
C GLY A 298 14.59 11.44 -10.21
N THR A 299 14.66 11.54 -8.88
CA THR A 299 13.61 12.14 -8.05
C THR A 299 14.20 13.27 -7.20
N VAL A 300 13.37 14.29 -6.92
CA VAL A 300 13.70 15.40 -6.01
C VAL A 300 12.65 15.38 -4.91
N ASN A 301 13.09 15.08 -3.69
CA ASN A 301 12.20 14.68 -2.62
C ASN A 301 12.27 15.63 -1.43
N GLN A 302 11.15 15.78 -0.73
CA GLN A 302 11.06 16.49 0.54
C GLN A 302 10.28 15.62 1.52
N THR A 303 10.68 15.60 2.79
CA THR A 303 9.94 14.85 3.81
C THR A 303 10.06 15.50 5.17
N THR A 304 8.97 15.50 5.93
CA THR A 304 8.96 15.79 7.37
C THR A 304 8.80 14.52 8.20
N CYS A 305 8.61 13.36 7.54
CA CYS A 305 8.46 12.09 8.24
C CYS A 305 9.79 11.69 8.88
N ALA A 306 9.82 11.70 10.22
CA ALA A 306 11.01 11.40 11.01
C ALA A 306 11.49 9.96 10.78
N ALA A 307 12.81 9.74 10.94
CA ALA A 307 13.39 8.41 10.87
C ALA A 307 12.98 7.57 12.06
N SER A 308 12.96 6.24 11.88
CA SER A 308 12.87 5.38 13.05
C SER A 308 14.15 5.49 13.89
N GLY A 309 13.99 5.36 15.21
CA GLY A 309 15.11 5.14 16.11
C GLY A 309 15.59 3.70 16.06
N MET A 310 16.81 3.45 16.54
CA MET A 310 17.34 2.11 16.80
C MET A 310 17.41 1.86 18.31
N ASN A 311 16.29 2.06 19.01
CA ASN A 311 16.25 1.99 20.47
C ASN A 311 15.60 0.71 21.00
N ALA A 312 15.06 -0.17 20.13
CA ALA A 312 14.42 -1.38 20.60
C ALA A 312 15.46 -2.44 21.03
N THR A 313 15.20 -3.10 22.15
CA THR A 313 16.11 -4.12 22.70
C THR A 313 15.42 -5.48 22.73
N ILE A 314 16.08 -6.50 22.19
CA ILE A 314 15.63 -7.89 22.25
C ILE A 314 16.33 -8.60 23.41
N TYR A 315 15.55 -9.33 24.19
CA TYR A 315 15.99 -10.28 25.19
C TYR A 315 15.65 -11.70 24.73
N PHE A 316 16.45 -12.68 25.13
CA PHE A 316 16.26 -14.09 24.81
C PHE A 316 16.50 -14.92 26.07
N ASP A 317 15.64 -15.90 26.33
CA ASP A 317 15.69 -16.76 27.53
C ASP A 317 16.73 -17.88 27.42
N ASN A 318 17.46 -17.95 26.29
CA ASN A 318 18.36 -19.03 25.91
C ASN A 318 17.66 -20.39 25.70
N MET A 319 16.34 -20.39 25.47
CA MET A 319 15.57 -21.60 25.19
C MET A 319 14.72 -21.44 23.93
N TYR A 320 13.63 -20.67 24.00
CA TYR A 320 12.67 -20.57 22.90
C TYR A 320 11.90 -19.24 22.86
N THR A 321 12.12 -18.30 23.79
CA THR A 321 11.35 -17.05 23.86
C THR A 321 12.23 -15.82 23.72
N LEU A 322 11.94 -15.03 22.69
CA LEU A 322 12.44 -13.67 22.52
C LEU A 322 11.38 -12.67 23.00
N TRP A 323 11.78 -11.56 23.61
CA TRP A 323 10.85 -10.47 23.95
C TRP A 323 11.53 -9.11 23.91
N THR A 324 10.73 -8.05 23.85
CA THR A 324 11.18 -6.67 24.00
C THR A 324 10.48 -6.01 25.17
N THR A 325 11.21 -5.17 25.92
CA THR A 325 10.62 -4.29 26.95
C THR A 325 10.41 -2.87 26.43
N THR A 326 10.71 -2.61 25.17
CA THR A 326 10.52 -1.31 24.54
C THR A 326 9.01 -1.06 24.40
N PRO A 327 8.46 0.02 25.01
CA PRO A 327 7.03 0.29 24.95
C PRO A 327 6.58 0.61 23.52
N GLY A 328 5.56 -0.11 23.05
CA GLY A 328 4.95 0.08 21.73
C GLY A 328 3.45 -0.14 21.79
N ILE A 329 2.75 0.37 20.78
CA ILE A 329 1.34 0.10 20.52
C ILE A 329 1.16 -1.01 19.47
N ALA A 330 2.20 -1.31 18.69
CA ALA A 330 2.24 -2.44 17.77
C ALA A 330 3.69 -2.95 17.63
N TYR A 331 3.81 -4.25 17.34
CA TYR A 331 5.09 -4.94 17.15
C TYR A 331 5.07 -5.75 15.85
N GLN A 332 6.24 -5.97 15.27
CA GLN A 332 6.41 -6.91 14.16
C GLN A 332 7.79 -7.56 14.23
N TRP A 333 7.82 -8.89 14.29
CA TRP A 333 9.06 -9.67 14.30
C TRP A 333 9.56 -10.02 12.90
N TYR A 334 10.88 -10.11 12.79
CA TYR A 334 11.61 -10.47 11.58
C TYR A 334 12.55 -11.63 11.86
N VAL A 335 12.72 -12.49 10.87
CA VAL A 335 13.79 -13.49 10.83
C VAL A 335 14.53 -13.40 9.50
N ASN A 336 15.85 -13.28 9.55
CA ASN A 336 16.72 -13.12 8.37
C ASN A 336 16.26 -11.96 7.45
N GLY A 337 15.77 -10.87 8.06
CA GLY A 337 15.27 -9.70 7.35
C GLY A 337 13.90 -9.89 6.67
N GLN A 338 13.18 -10.99 6.93
CA GLN A 338 11.83 -11.25 6.42
C GLN A 338 10.78 -11.14 7.54
N ILE A 339 9.60 -10.62 7.20
CA ILE A 339 8.46 -10.52 8.13
C ILE A 339 8.04 -11.92 8.58
N MET A 340 7.93 -12.11 9.90
CA MET A 340 7.24 -13.25 10.49
C MET A 340 5.74 -12.94 10.58
N GLN A 341 4.99 -13.41 9.60
CA GLN A 341 3.56 -13.09 9.45
C GLN A 341 2.76 -13.52 10.68
N GLY A 342 2.02 -12.59 11.28
CA GLY A 342 1.21 -12.82 12.48
C GLY A 342 1.96 -12.69 13.80
N GLU A 343 3.29 -12.58 13.79
CA GLU A 343 4.10 -12.38 14.99
C GLU A 343 4.15 -10.89 15.36
N THR A 344 3.07 -10.41 15.97
CA THR A 344 2.83 -8.99 16.28
C THR A 344 2.75 -8.67 17.78
N ASN A 345 3.10 -9.63 18.63
CA ASN A 345 3.20 -9.43 20.08
C ASN A 345 4.58 -8.89 20.48
N ASP A 346 4.70 -8.35 21.69
CA ASP A 346 5.97 -7.96 22.30
C ASP A 346 6.91 -9.15 22.59
N THR A 347 6.37 -10.36 22.45
CA THR A 347 7.01 -11.65 22.72
C THR A 347 6.88 -12.55 21.49
N LEU A 348 7.95 -13.27 21.16
CA LEU A 348 8.02 -14.25 20.07
C LEU A 348 8.48 -15.59 20.64
N VAL A 349 7.73 -16.65 20.32
CA VAL A 349 8.10 -18.03 20.65
C VAL A 349 8.57 -18.72 19.38
N ILE A 350 9.83 -19.16 19.38
CA ILE A 350 10.43 -19.88 18.25
C ILE A 350 10.45 -21.39 18.50
N PRO A 351 10.33 -22.23 17.45
CA PRO A 351 10.48 -23.68 17.61
C PRO A 351 11.87 -24.06 18.15
N VAL A 352 11.94 -25.22 18.82
CA VAL A 352 13.22 -25.78 19.29
C VAL A 352 14.15 -25.97 18.10
N ASP A 353 15.42 -25.58 18.27
CA ASP A 353 16.47 -25.63 17.25
C ASP A 353 16.26 -24.74 16.01
N PHE A 354 15.29 -23.80 16.05
CA PHE A 354 15.13 -22.79 15.02
C PHE A 354 16.13 -21.65 15.21
N GLY A 355 17.04 -21.48 14.25
CA GLY A 355 18.05 -20.43 14.25
C GLY A 355 17.81 -19.38 13.16
N GLY A 356 18.39 -18.20 13.35
CA GLY A 356 18.30 -17.08 12.41
C GLY A 356 18.70 -15.76 13.03
N ASP A 357 18.70 -14.71 12.20
CA ASP A 357 18.91 -13.32 12.62
C ASP A 357 17.56 -12.67 12.91
N PHE A 358 17.26 -12.47 14.19
CA PHE A 358 15.99 -11.92 14.64
C PHE A 358 16.06 -10.41 14.86
N ALA A 359 14.99 -9.71 14.49
CA ALA A 359 14.81 -8.29 14.76
C ALA A 359 13.35 -8.00 15.12
N VAL A 360 13.11 -6.87 15.80
CA VAL A 360 11.76 -6.41 16.13
C VAL A 360 11.58 -4.94 15.73
N SER A 361 10.46 -4.67 15.07
CA SER A 361 9.92 -3.33 14.86
C SER A 361 8.94 -3.00 15.98
N VAL A 362 9.05 -1.79 16.54
CA VAL A 362 8.21 -1.29 17.64
C VAL A 362 7.61 0.06 17.22
N LEU A 363 6.31 0.06 16.90
CA LEU A 363 5.57 1.29 16.65
C LEU A 363 5.09 1.87 17.98
N ALA A 364 5.43 3.13 18.26
CA ALA A 364 4.96 3.87 19.42
C ALA A 364 4.00 5.00 19.00
N ALA A 365 3.23 5.54 19.96
CA ALA A 365 2.25 6.59 19.68
C ALA A 365 2.84 7.86 19.00
N ASN A 366 4.12 8.16 19.24
CA ASN A 366 4.80 9.34 18.74
C ASN A 366 6.10 9.02 17.99
N GLY A 367 6.33 7.78 17.58
CA GLY A 367 7.60 7.39 17.00
C GLY A 367 7.66 5.94 16.56
N CYS A 368 8.79 5.59 15.97
CA CYS A 368 9.08 4.25 15.48
C CYS A 368 10.46 3.85 15.99
N ASP A 369 10.59 2.64 16.52
CA ASP A 369 11.87 2.08 16.93
C ASP A 369 12.10 0.72 16.29
N THR A 370 13.36 0.42 16.00
CA THR A 370 13.83 -0.86 15.49
C THR A 370 14.92 -1.41 16.40
N SER A 371 15.08 -2.73 16.42
CA SER A 371 16.19 -3.36 17.12
C SER A 371 17.38 -3.61 16.19
N SER A 372 18.56 -3.76 16.78
CA SER A 372 19.64 -4.49 16.11
C SER A 372 19.27 -5.97 15.93
N PHE A 373 19.94 -6.65 15.01
CA PHE A 373 19.76 -8.09 14.82
C PHE A 373 20.41 -8.88 15.98
N ILE A 374 19.73 -9.93 16.44
CA ILE A 374 20.30 -10.95 17.31
C ILE A 374 20.34 -12.30 16.57
N THR A 375 21.52 -12.89 16.46
CA THR A 375 21.69 -14.21 15.84
C THR A 375 21.51 -15.31 16.86
N ILE A 376 20.55 -16.20 16.61
CA ILE A 376 20.36 -17.45 17.37
C ILE A 376 20.82 -18.61 16.50
N GLN A 377 21.70 -19.46 17.05
CA GLN A 377 22.17 -20.68 16.38
C GLN A 377 21.14 -21.80 16.60
N GLY A 378 20.66 -22.42 15.53
CA GLY A 378 19.80 -23.61 15.61
C GLY A 378 20.63 -24.90 15.66
N ASN A 379 20.21 -25.92 16.42
CA ASN A 379 20.84 -27.23 16.34
C ASN A 379 20.19 -28.08 15.25
N ILE A 380 20.69 -28.02 14.02
CA ILE A 380 20.35 -29.05 13.03
C ILE A 380 21.16 -30.30 13.37
N SER A 381 20.76 -31.08 14.37
CA SER A 381 21.24 -32.46 14.45
C SER A 381 20.65 -33.21 13.27
N ASN A 382 21.49 -33.70 12.36
CA ASN A 382 21.07 -34.65 11.32
C ASN A 382 20.23 -35.76 11.97
N LEU A 383 18.91 -35.73 11.79
CA LEU A 383 18.07 -36.89 12.07
C LEU A 383 18.41 -37.92 10.99
N THR A 384 19.38 -38.79 11.28
CA THR A 384 19.54 -40.05 10.56
C THR A 384 18.24 -40.81 10.73
N MET A 385 17.44 -40.85 9.67
CA MET A 385 16.30 -41.76 9.62
C MET A 385 16.84 -43.18 9.47
N ASP A 386 17.01 -43.88 10.60
CA ASP A 386 17.26 -45.32 10.61
C ASP A 386 15.97 -46.04 10.19
N TYR A 387 15.79 -46.24 8.89
CA TYR A 387 14.77 -47.14 8.35
C TYR A 387 15.21 -48.59 8.61
N HIS A 388 14.75 -49.17 9.71
CA HIS A 388 14.78 -50.62 9.90
C HIS A 388 13.66 -51.25 9.05
N TRP A 389 14.03 -51.78 7.88
CA TRP A 389 13.16 -52.66 7.11
C TRP A 389 13.13 -54.04 7.76
N PHE A 390 12.03 -54.38 8.44
CA PHE A 390 11.74 -55.76 8.80
C PHE A 390 11.21 -56.50 7.56
N TYR A 391 12.07 -57.29 6.91
CA TYR A 391 11.62 -58.29 5.94
C TYR A 391 11.07 -59.49 6.71
N ASP A 392 9.75 -59.61 6.79
CA ASP A 392 9.11 -60.85 7.22
C ASP A 392 9.15 -61.85 6.05
N LYS A 393 10.12 -62.78 6.08
CA LYS A 393 10.16 -63.91 5.16
C LYS A 393 9.24 -65.01 5.67
N ASN A 394 7.93 -64.84 5.50
CA ASN A 394 6.95 -65.92 5.51
C ASN A 394 5.59 -65.40 5.00
N LEU A 395 5.40 -65.31 3.68
CA LEU A 395 4.11 -65.43 3.00
C LEU A 395 4.33 -65.80 1.53
#